data_AF-I5BQD9-F1
#
_entry.id   AF-I5BQD9-F1
#
_cell.length_a   1.000
_cell.length_b   1.000
_cell.length_c   1.000
_cell.angle_alpha   90.00
_cell.angle_beta   90.00
_cell.angle_gamma   90.00
#
_symmetry.space_group_name_H-M   'P 1'
#
loop_
_entity.id
_entity.type
_entity.pdbx_description
1 polymer ?
#
loop_
_entity_poly.entity_id
_entity_poly.type
_entity_poly.pdbx_seq_one_letter_code
_entity_poly.pdbx_strand_id
1 'polypeptide(L)'
;ERPINTHAIRMAMNQAGFEQYGFSAHSIRHSFATHLLDAGTDIHTIKQLLGHSKIETTMIYLHLTKQRRDKLVSPLDLLGHGN
;
A
#
# COMPACT_ATOMS: atom_id res chain seq x y z
N GLU A 1 11.25 21.52 0.92
CA GLU A 1 11.67 20.22 0.35
C GLU A 1 11.42 20.22 -1.16
N ARG A 2 12.29 19.60 -1.97
CA ARG A 2 12.09 19.53 -3.43
C ARG A 2 11.12 18.39 -3.76
N PRO A 3 10.05 18.62 -4.54
CA PRO A 3 9.11 17.56 -4.89
C PRO A 3 9.79 16.50 -5.76
N ILE A 4 9.50 15.22 -5.50
CA ILE A 4 9.94 14.13 -6.37
C ILE A 4 9.30 14.34 -7.74
N ASN A 5 10.14 14.49 -8.76
CA ASN A 5 9.72 14.63 -10.15
C ASN A 5 10.22 13.45 -10.99
N THR A 6 9.66 13.31 -12.19
CA THR A 6 9.98 12.20 -13.11
C THR A 6 11.46 12.13 -13.46
N HIS A 7 12.14 13.28 -13.57
CA HIS A 7 13.56 13.34 -13.89
C HIS A 7 14.41 12.75 -12.76
N ALA A 8 14.13 13.12 -11.51
CA ALA A 8 14.83 12.58 -10.34
C ALA A 8 14.65 11.06 -10.21
N ILE A 9 13.44 10.56 -10.46
CA ILE A 9 13.16 9.12 -10.45
C ILE A 9 13.93 8.42 -11.57
N ARG A 10 13.91 8.96 -12.79
CA ARG A 10 14.65 8.37 -13.92
C ARG A 10 16.15 8.28 -13.65
N MET A 11 16.74 9.33 -13.07
CA MET A 11 18.15 9.30 -12.68
C MET A 11 18.44 8.23 -11.62
N ALA A 12 17.62 8.17 -10.56
CA ALA A 12 17.79 7.17 -9.51
C ALA A 12 17.64 5.74 -10.04
N MET A 13 16.71 5.50 -10.96
CA MET A 13 16.49 4.17 -11.56
C MET A 13 17.64 3.76 -12.48
N ASN A 14 18.22 4.70 -13.25
CA ASN A 14 19.41 4.44 -14.05
C ASN A 14 20.62 4.10 -13.17
N GLN A 15 20.82 4.83 -12.08
CA GLN A 15 21.88 4.53 -11.11
C GLN A 15 21.69 3.17 -10.42
N ALA A 16 20.44 2.73 -10.26
CA ALA A 16 20.09 1.45 -9.66
C ALA A 16 20.06 0.28 -10.68
N GLY A 17 20.28 0.52 -11.98
CA GLY A 17 20.26 -0.51 -13.03
C GLY A 17 18.85 -0.99 -13.43
N PHE A 18 17.83 -0.14 -13.27
CA PHE A 18 16.42 -0.43 -13.55
C PHE A 18 15.82 0.42 -14.68
N GLU A 19 16.64 1.01 -15.54
CA GLU A 19 16.23 1.93 -16.60
C GLU A 19 15.20 1.36 -17.59
N GLN A 20 15.19 0.04 -17.78
CA GLN A 20 14.32 -0.68 -18.71
C GLN A 20 12.88 -0.87 -18.20
N TYR A 21 12.63 -0.69 -16.90
CA TYR A 21 11.35 -1.06 -16.27
C TYR A 21 10.32 0.08 -16.19
N GLY A 22 10.66 1.29 -16.65
CA GLY A 22 9.70 2.39 -16.74
C GLY A 22 9.08 2.82 -15.40
N PHE A 23 9.84 2.74 -14.31
CA PHE A 23 9.35 3.13 -12.98
C PHE A 23 9.00 4.62 -12.90
N SER A 24 7.89 4.90 -12.20
CA SER A 24 7.40 6.26 -11.98
C SER A 24 7.14 6.54 -10.50
N ALA A 25 6.79 7.79 -10.18
CA ALA A 25 6.39 8.18 -8.83
C ALA A 25 5.17 7.38 -8.36
N HIS A 26 4.29 7.02 -9.30
CA HIS A 26 3.14 6.17 -9.02
C HIS A 26 3.60 4.76 -8.63
N SER A 27 4.57 4.17 -9.34
CA SER A 27 5.10 2.83 -9.00
C SER A 27 5.62 2.79 -7.55
N ILE A 28 6.37 3.80 -7.13
CA ILE A 28 6.88 3.92 -5.76
C ILE A 28 5.72 4.06 -4.76
N ARG A 29 4.73 4.91 -5.06
CA ARG A 29 3.53 5.08 -4.24
C ARG A 29 2.79 3.75 -4.05
N HIS A 30 2.64 2.98 -5.13
CA HIS A 30 1.99 1.67 -5.09
C HIS A 30 2.75 0.71 -4.19
N SER A 31 4.07 0.57 -4.38
CA SER A 31 4.90 -0.30 -3.55
C SER A 31 4.86 0.09 -2.07
N PHE A 32 4.86 1.39 -1.75
CA PHE A 32 4.77 1.87 -0.38
C PHE A 32 3.41 1.50 0.26
N ALA A 33 2.31 1.77 -0.42
CA ALA A 33 0.97 1.51 0.09
C ALA A 33 0.72 0.01 0.30
N THR A 34 1.11 -0.83 -0.66
CA THR A 34 0.97 -2.29 -0.56
C THR A 34 1.79 -2.86 0.60
N HIS A 35 3.05 -2.45 0.77
CA HIS A 35 3.88 -2.93 1.88
C HIS A 35 3.32 -2.56 3.24
N LEU A 36 2.83 -1.33 3.43
CA LEU A 36 2.20 -0.92 4.69
C LEU A 36 0.95 -1.75 4.98
N LEU A 37 0.13 -1.96 3.95
CA LEU A 37 -1.10 -2.72 4.08
C LEU A 37 -0.83 -4.21 4.36
N ASP A 38 0.21 -4.80 3.79
CA ASP A 38 0.66 -6.15 4.12
C ASP A 38 1.15 -6.22 5.58
N ALA A 39 1.96 -5.24 6.01
CA ALA A 39 2.63 -5.23 7.31
C ALA A 39 1.69 -5.08 8.53
N GLY A 40 0.55 -4.43 8.38
CA GLY A 40 -0.31 -4.18 9.55
C GLY A 40 -1.24 -3.01 9.38
N THR A 41 -0.72 -1.99 8.69
CA THR A 41 -1.17 -0.62 8.80
C THR A 41 -2.61 -0.48 8.34
N ASP A 42 -3.39 0.27 9.12
CA ASP A 42 -4.76 0.56 8.76
C ASP A 42 -4.80 1.50 7.54
N ILE A 43 -5.88 1.37 6.78
CA ILE A 43 -6.02 2.11 5.53
C ILE A 43 -6.18 3.62 5.72
N HIS A 44 -6.66 4.08 6.88
CA HIS A 44 -6.81 5.52 7.15
C HIS A 44 -5.46 6.17 7.42
N THR A 45 -4.56 5.49 8.13
CA THR A 45 -3.17 5.92 8.27
C THR A 45 -2.45 5.90 6.93
N ILE A 46 -2.61 4.86 6.10
CA ILE A 46 -2.02 4.84 4.76
C ILE A 46 -2.53 6.03 3.92
N LYS A 47 -3.84 6.34 3.96
CA LYS A 47 -4.43 7.50 3.27
C LYS A 47 -3.77 8.81 3.72
N GLN A 48 -3.58 9.00 5.02
CA GLN A 48 -2.92 10.19 5.58
C GLN A 48 -1.46 10.30 5.13
N LEU A 49 -0.70 9.19 5.20
CA LEU A 49 0.70 9.15 4.76
C LEU A 49 0.86 9.43 3.26
N LEU A 50 -0.10 9.00 2.44
CA LEU A 50 -0.12 9.27 1.00
C LEU A 50 -0.67 10.66 0.64
N GLY A 51 -1.24 11.40 1.60
CA GLY A 51 -1.87 12.69 1.35
C GLY A 51 -3.12 12.60 0.47
N HIS A 52 -3.80 11.45 0.43
CA HIS A 52 -5.02 11.29 -0.35
C HIS A 52 -6.17 12.03 0.33
N SER A 53 -6.90 12.87 -0.40
CA SER A 53 -8.07 13.58 0.14
C SER A 53 -9.24 12.62 0.40
N LYS A 54 -9.42 11.65 -0.49
CA LYS A 54 -10.50 10.66 -0.52
C LYS A 54 -9.99 9.27 -0.15
N ILE A 55 -10.74 8.53 0.66
CA ILE A 55 -10.35 7.18 1.09
C ILE A 55 -10.44 6.19 -0.07
N GLU A 56 -11.37 6.43 -0.99
CA GLU A 56 -11.62 5.64 -2.20
C GLU A 56 -10.37 5.48 -3.06
N THR A 57 -9.55 6.52 -3.16
CA THR A 57 -8.27 6.50 -3.88
C THR A 57 -7.26 5.53 -3.24
N THR A 58 -7.39 5.27 -1.94
CA THR A 58 -6.53 4.36 -1.19
C THR A 58 -7.09 2.94 -1.15
N MET A 59 -8.41 2.77 -1.29
CA MET A 59 -9.07 1.45 -1.27
C MET A 59 -8.64 0.53 -2.40
N ILE A 60 -8.08 1.06 -3.49
CA ILE A 60 -7.45 0.24 -4.54
C ILE A 60 -6.37 -0.69 -3.98
N TYR A 61 -5.70 -0.34 -2.88
CA TYR A 61 -4.66 -1.22 -2.32
C TYR A 61 -5.22 -2.45 -1.60
N LEU A 62 -6.49 -2.41 -1.13
CA LEU A 62 -7.13 -3.54 -0.44
C LEU A 62 -7.30 -4.77 -1.32
N HIS A 63 -7.49 -4.60 -2.63
CA HIS A 63 -7.63 -5.74 -3.53
C HIS A 63 -6.31 -6.47 -3.78
N LEU A 64 -5.17 -5.83 -3.50
CA LEU A 64 -3.84 -6.42 -3.67
C LEU A 64 -3.47 -7.33 -2.51
N THR A 65 -3.88 -6.95 -1.30
CA THR A 65 -3.67 -7.74 -0.08
C THR A 65 -4.76 -8.80 0.10
N LYS A 66 -4.60 -9.96 -0.55
CA LYS A 66 -5.55 -11.09 -0.42
C LYS A 66 -5.49 -11.80 0.95
N GLN A 67 -4.36 -11.72 1.66
CA GLN A 67 -4.09 -12.59 2.82
C GLN A 67 -4.83 -12.27 4.13
N ARG A 68 -5.53 -11.12 4.24
CA ARG A 68 -6.19 -10.74 5.50
C ARG A 68 -7.60 -11.29 5.66
N ARG A 69 -8.35 -11.49 4.57
CA ARG A 69 -9.75 -11.92 4.66
C ARG A 69 -9.88 -13.34 5.20
N ASP A 70 -8.94 -14.22 4.87
CA ASP A 70 -8.98 -15.63 5.24
C ASP A 70 -8.69 -15.87 6.73
N LYS A 71 -8.22 -14.86 7.47
CA LYS A 71 -7.91 -14.94 8.90
C LYS A 71 -8.99 -14.34 9.81
N LEU A 72 -10.09 -13.85 9.25
CA LEU A 72 -11.18 -13.29 10.05
C LEU A 72 -11.98 -14.44 10.67
N VAL A 73 -11.74 -14.67 11.97
CA VAL A 73 -12.59 -15.53 12.80
C VAL A 73 -13.83 -14.71 13.18
N SER A 74 -15.02 -15.27 12.97
CA SER A 74 -16.25 -14.60 13.39
C SER A 74 -16.23 -14.44 14.91
N PRO A 75 -16.50 -13.24 15.45
CA PRO A 75 -16.68 -13.06 16.88
C PRO A 75 -17.77 -13.97 17.46
N LEU A 76 -18.76 -14.37 16.66
CA LEU A 76 -19.81 -15.29 17.08
C LEU A 76 -19.30 -16.73 17.26
N ASP A 77 -18.29 -17.15 16.48
CA ASP A 77 -17.67 -18.48 16.62
C ASP A 77 -16.93 -18.59 17.97
N LEU A 78 -16.47 -17.46 18.53
CA LEU A 78 -15.84 -17.41 19.86
C LEU A 78 -16.83 -17.55 21.01
N LEU A 79 -18.12 -17.29 20.77
CA LEU A 79 -19.18 -17.37 21.79
C LEU A 79 -19.81 -18.76 21.89
N GLY A 80 -19.67 -19.61 20.86
CA GLY A 80 -20.28 -20.94 20.79
C GLY A 80 -19.53 -22.06 21.52
N HIS A 81 -18.35 -21.79 22.09
CA HIS A 81 -17.51 -22.77 22.77
C HIS A 81 -17.44 -22.56 24.30
N GLY A 82 -18.57 -22.19 24.91
CA GLY A 82 -18.75 -22.25 26.36
C GLY A 82 -19.58 -23.47 26.74
N ASN A 83 -18.92 -24.60 27.01
CA ASN A 83 -19.48 -25.73 27.76
C ASN A 83 -18.53 -26.05 28.91
#